data_AF-A0A0U3APW7-F1
#
_entry.id   AF-A0A0U3APW7-F1
#
_cell.length_a   1.000
_cell.length_b   1.000
_cell.length_c   1.000
_cell.angle_alpha   90.00
_cell.angle_beta   90.00
_cell.angle_gamma   90.00
#
_symmetry.space_group_name_H-M   'P 1'
#
loop_
_entity.id
_entity.type
_entity.pdbx_description
1 polymer ?
#
loop_
_entity_poly.entity_id
_entity_poly.type
_entity_poly.pdbx_seq_one_letter_code
_entity_poly.pdbx_strand_id
1 'polypeptide(L)'
;MDFDKKLRQQLQQESKQLEQKMDQQPGLFEMLGQAYSSKMKVWMYLVGAVALLLSALMLWSGYQFFFVTTDAGLAHKLHFGVLLLLSTMVQIALKMWGFHEMNRQSLLREIKRLQLMTERLGDRDQADGV
;
A
#
# COMPACT_ATOMS: atom_id res chain seq x y z
N MET A 1 -9.05 43.61 -18.56
CA MET A 1 -10.22 42.76 -18.27
C MET A 1 -10.13 41.35 -18.88
N ASP A 2 -9.21 41.06 -19.80
CA ASP A 2 -9.05 39.70 -20.38
C ASP A 2 -8.19 38.72 -19.57
N PHE A 3 -7.20 39.21 -18.82
CA PHE A 3 -6.31 38.37 -18.03
C PHE A 3 -7.04 37.60 -16.93
N ASP A 4 -7.98 38.26 -16.25
CA ASP A 4 -8.75 37.68 -15.15
C ASP A 4 -9.72 36.59 -15.64
N LYS A 5 -10.28 36.77 -16.84
CA LYS A 5 -11.11 35.73 -17.50
C LYS A 5 -10.28 34.50 -17.88
N LYS A 6 -9.07 34.70 -18.43
CA LYS A 6 -8.17 33.59 -18.79
C LYS A 6 -7.70 32.82 -17.56
N LEU A 7 -7.37 33.54 -16.47
CA LEU A 7 -6.95 32.91 -15.22
C LEU A 7 -8.08 32.08 -14.59
N ARG A 8 -9.31 32.62 -14.54
CA ARG A 8 -10.49 31.88 -14.08
C ARG A 8 -10.81 30.66 -14.95
N GLN A 9 -10.66 30.75 -16.27
CA GLN A 9 -10.85 29.62 -17.18
C GLN A 9 -9.81 28.51 -16.96
N GLN A 10 -8.54 28.87 -16.75
CA GLN A 10 -7.48 27.90 -16.47
C GLN A 10 -7.68 27.22 -15.13
N LEU A 11 -8.01 27.97 -14.07
CA LEU A 11 -8.35 27.42 -12.76
C LEU A 11 -9.58 26.49 -12.80
N GLN A 12 -10.60 26.85 -13.60
CA GLN A 12 -11.78 25.99 -13.79
C GLN A 12 -11.48 24.73 -14.62
N GLN A 13 -10.54 24.80 -15.56
CA GLN A 13 -10.10 23.61 -16.30
C GLN A 13 -9.27 22.68 -15.41
N GLU A 14 -8.35 23.21 -14.61
CA GLU A 14 -7.60 22.42 -13.63
C GLU A 14 -8.52 21.79 -12.58
N SER A 15 -9.49 22.55 -12.05
CA SER A 15 -10.42 22.03 -11.05
C SER A 15 -11.32 20.93 -11.61
N LYS A 16 -11.80 21.05 -12.85
CA LYS A 16 -12.55 20.00 -13.54
C LYS A 16 -11.70 18.76 -13.84
N GLN A 17 -10.45 18.93 -14.24
CA GLN A 17 -9.54 17.80 -14.45
C GLN A 17 -9.19 17.08 -13.15
N LEU A 18 -9.11 17.82 -12.03
CA LEU A 18 -8.93 17.26 -10.69
C LEU A 18 -10.20 16.52 -10.22
N GLU A 19 -11.39 17.09 -10.41
CA GLU A 19 -12.67 16.44 -10.09
C GLU A 19 -12.89 15.16 -10.90
N GLN A 20 -12.59 15.17 -12.21
CA GLN A 20 -12.75 14.02 -13.08
C GLN A 20 -11.79 12.87 -12.73
N LYS A 21 -10.61 13.18 -12.14
CA LYS A 21 -9.71 12.17 -11.56
C LYS A 21 -10.10 11.71 -10.15
N MET A 22 -10.97 12.46 -9.47
CA MET A 22 -11.39 12.20 -8.08
C MET A 22 -12.69 11.39 -7.97
N ASP A 23 -13.51 11.36 -9.01
CA ASP A 23 -14.82 10.70 -9.04
C ASP A 23 -14.76 9.20 -9.37
N GLN A 24 -13.62 8.74 -9.87
CA GLN A 24 -13.32 7.31 -9.95
C GLN A 24 -12.86 6.85 -8.57
N GLN A 25 -13.78 6.38 -7.73
CA GLN A 25 -13.42 5.61 -6.55
C GLN A 25 -12.63 4.39 -7.04
N PRO A 26 -11.31 4.33 -6.81
CA PRO A 26 -10.53 3.22 -7.32
C PRO A 26 -11.06 1.95 -6.66
N GLY A 27 -11.43 0.95 -7.47
CA GLY A 27 -11.83 -0.35 -6.94
C GLY A 27 -10.72 -0.93 -6.05
N LEU A 28 -11.01 -1.89 -5.17
CA LEU A 28 -10.00 -2.53 -4.30
C LEU A 28 -8.74 -2.97 -5.06
N PHE A 29 -8.91 -3.45 -6.30
CA PHE A 29 -7.81 -3.81 -7.20
C PHE A 29 -7.05 -2.61 -7.80
N GLU A 30 -7.72 -1.49 -8.05
CA GLU A 30 -7.04 -0.23 -8.42
C GLU A 30 -6.35 0.42 -7.23
N MET A 31 -6.89 0.30 -6.01
CA MET A 31 -6.18 0.73 -4.79
C MET A 31 -4.92 -0.09 -4.57
N LEU A 32 -4.98 -1.41 -4.81
CA LEU A 32 -3.79 -2.28 -4.83
C LEU A 32 -2.82 -1.87 -5.94
N GLY A 33 -3.32 -1.60 -7.14
CA GLY A 33 -2.54 -1.13 -8.28
C GLY A 33 -1.90 0.25 -8.08
N GLN A 34 -2.56 1.15 -7.34
CA GLN A 34 -2.08 2.48 -6.97
C GLN A 34 -1.16 2.46 -5.74
N ALA A 35 -1.29 1.49 -4.84
CA ALA A 35 -0.28 1.22 -3.82
C ALA A 35 1.01 0.70 -4.49
N TYR A 36 0.87 -0.21 -5.45
CA TYR A 36 1.92 -0.56 -6.43
C TYR A 36 2.21 0.56 -7.43
N SER A 37 1.45 1.67 -7.39
CA SER A 37 1.50 2.94 -8.12
C SER A 37 2.55 3.95 -7.63
N SER A 38 2.80 3.89 -6.32
CA SER A 38 3.45 4.94 -5.54
C SER A 38 4.97 4.90 -5.64
N LYS A 39 5.70 5.96 -5.24
CA LYS A 39 7.19 5.99 -5.22
C LYS A 39 7.84 4.81 -4.47
N MET A 40 7.06 4.06 -3.68
CA MET A 40 7.46 2.84 -2.99
C MET A 40 7.27 1.53 -3.80
N LYS A 41 6.95 1.55 -5.11
CA LYS A 41 6.77 0.31 -5.91
C LYS A 41 7.95 -0.65 -5.77
N VAL A 42 9.17 -0.11 -5.88
CA VAL A 42 10.41 -0.89 -5.83
C VAL A 42 10.54 -1.60 -4.49
N TRP A 43 10.17 -0.91 -3.40
CA TRP A 43 10.17 -1.48 -2.06
C TRP A 43 9.11 -2.59 -1.92
N MET A 44 7.92 -2.39 -2.49
CA MET A 44 6.85 -3.38 -2.43
C MET A 44 7.17 -4.64 -3.25
N TYR A 45 7.80 -4.49 -4.42
CA TYR A 45 8.33 -5.60 -5.20
C TYR A 45 9.48 -6.33 -4.47
N LEU A 46 10.37 -5.60 -3.79
CA LEU A 46 11.44 -6.20 -3.00
C LEU A 46 10.87 -7.03 -1.86
N VAL A 47 9.93 -6.47 -1.09
CA VAL A 47 9.25 -7.20 0.01
C VAL A 47 8.47 -8.40 -0.53
N GLY A 48 7.80 -8.26 -1.69
CA GLY A 48 7.12 -9.37 -2.37
C GLY A 48 8.08 -10.48 -2.81
N ALA A 49 9.24 -10.14 -3.35
CA ALA A 49 10.28 -11.10 -3.72
C ALA A 49 10.83 -11.84 -2.50
N VAL A 50 11.09 -11.11 -1.40
CA VAL A 50 11.50 -11.70 -0.11
C VAL A 50 10.41 -12.59 0.46
N ALA A 51 9.13 -12.20 0.37
CA ALA A 51 7.99 -13.02 0.77
C ALA A 51 7.93 -14.34 -0.01
N LEU A 52 8.18 -14.29 -1.32
CA LEU A 52 8.24 -15.47 -2.19
C LEU A 52 9.39 -16.41 -1.80
N LEU A 53 10.58 -15.86 -1.55
CA LEU A 53 11.73 -16.63 -1.07
C LEU A 53 11.44 -17.29 0.28
N LEU A 54 10.86 -16.56 1.24
CA LEU A 54 10.41 -17.10 2.52
C LEU A 54 9.35 -18.20 2.35
N SER A 55 8.46 -18.05 1.38
CA SER A 55 7.45 -19.06 1.06
C SER A 55 8.09 -20.34 0.54
N ALA A 56 9.08 -20.22 -0.36
CA ALA A 56 9.84 -21.37 -0.84
C ALA A 56 10.63 -22.06 0.30
N LEU A 57 11.26 -21.27 1.17
CA LEU A 57 11.95 -21.76 2.38
C LEU A 57 10.99 -22.49 3.33
N MET A 58 9.79 -21.97 3.52
CA MET A 58 8.75 -22.60 4.34
C MET A 58 8.35 -23.96 3.76
N LEU A 59 8.09 -24.04 2.45
CA LEU A 59 7.73 -25.29 1.78
C LEU A 59 8.87 -26.31 1.84
N TRP A 60 10.11 -25.87 1.64
CA TRP A 60 11.29 -26.73 1.75
C TRP A 60 11.44 -27.29 3.17
N SER A 61 11.30 -26.42 4.17
CA SER A 61 11.42 -26.80 5.58
C SER A 61 10.31 -27.74 6.03
N GLY A 62 9.08 -27.52 5.53
CA GLY A 62 7.96 -28.43 5.72
C GLY A 62 8.22 -29.79 5.09
N TYR A 63 8.72 -29.82 3.85
CA TYR A 63 9.06 -31.06 3.17
C TYR A 63 10.14 -31.87 3.93
N GLN A 64 11.21 -31.20 4.39
CA GLN A 64 12.26 -31.83 5.19
C GLN A 64 11.74 -32.35 6.54
N PHE A 65 10.84 -31.60 7.19
CA PHE A 65 10.23 -31.99 8.46
C PHE A 65 9.28 -33.19 8.35
N PHE A 66 8.49 -33.28 7.28
CA PHE A 66 7.48 -34.34 7.11
C PHE A 66 7.99 -35.60 6.40
N PHE A 67 8.89 -35.48 5.40
CA PHE A 67 9.20 -36.60 4.49
C PHE A 67 10.63 -37.14 4.56
N VAL A 68 11.63 -36.31 4.90
CA VAL A 68 13.05 -36.70 4.78
C VAL A 68 13.67 -37.13 6.12
N THR A 69 13.07 -36.73 7.24
CA THR A 69 13.62 -36.92 8.59
C THR A 69 13.15 -38.20 9.29
N THR A 70 13.03 -39.30 8.55
CA THR A 70 12.71 -40.60 9.17
C THR A 70 13.94 -41.23 9.86
N ASP A 71 15.16 -40.90 9.40
CA ASP A 71 16.44 -41.41 9.96
C ASP A 71 17.23 -40.37 10.81
N ALA A 72 16.90 -39.08 10.70
CA ALA A 72 17.59 -38.02 11.43
C ALA A 72 17.00 -37.87 12.85
N GLY A 73 17.84 -38.01 13.88
CA GLY A 73 17.42 -37.98 15.28
C GLY A 73 16.61 -36.74 15.71
N LEU A 74 15.96 -36.82 16.88
CA LEU A 74 14.99 -35.84 17.41
C LEU A 74 15.43 -34.37 17.32
N ALA A 75 16.71 -34.09 17.54
CA ALA A 75 17.28 -32.74 17.47
C ALA A 75 17.17 -32.11 16.07
N HIS A 76 17.29 -32.91 15.01
CA HIS A 76 17.21 -32.43 13.63
C HIS A 76 15.76 -32.05 13.27
N LYS A 77 14.79 -32.86 13.73
CA LYS A 77 13.36 -32.54 13.59
C LYS A 77 12.97 -31.24 14.31
N LEU A 78 13.46 -31.04 15.54
CA LEU A 78 13.22 -29.81 16.29
C LEU A 78 13.74 -28.58 15.56
N HIS A 79 14.92 -28.65 14.94
CA HIS A 79 15.49 -27.55 14.18
C HIS A 79 14.59 -27.14 13.01
N PHE A 80 14.17 -28.09 12.17
CA PHE A 80 13.28 -27.80 11.04
C PHE A 80 11.86 -27.39 11.48
N GLY A 81 11.35 -27.92 12.59
CA GLY A 81 10.06 -27.53 13.15
C GLY A 81 10.05 -26.09 13.65
N VAL A 82 11.10 -25.66 14.36
CA VAL A 82 11.26 -24.26 14.80
C VAL A 82 11.44 -23.34 13.59
N LEU A 83 12.25 -23.75 12.62
CA LEU A 83 12.48 -22.96 11.40
C LEU A 83 11.18 -22.78 10.58
N LEU A 84 10.35 -23.84 10.47
CA LEU A 84 9.03 -23.78 9.85
C LEU A 84 8.12 -22.79 10.58
N LEU A 85 8.06 -22.87 11.90
CA LEU A 85 7.20 -22.02 12.73
C LEU A 85 7.62 -20.55 12.63
N LEU A 86 8.92 -20.26 12.70
CA LEU A 86 9.46 -18.91 12.51
C LEU A 86 9.16 -18.39 11.10
N SER A 87 9.39 -19.20 10.06
CA SER A 87 9.10 -18.80 8.69
C SER A 87 7.62 -18.45 8.49
N THR A 88 6.72 -19.22 9.12
CA THR A 88 5.27 -18.98 9.07
C THR A 88 4.89 -17.67 9.78
N MET A 89 5.46 -17.42 10.96
CA MET A 89 5.25 -16.16 11.70
C MET A 89 5.70 -14.95 10.89
N VAL A 90 6.88 -15.03 10.27
CA VAL A 90 7.41 -13.96 9.41
C VAL A 90 6.49 -13.71 8.23
N GLN A 91 5.96 -14.74 7.56
CA GLN A 91 5.00 -14.56 6.47
C GLN A 91 3.72 -13.84 6.92
N ILE A 92 3.17 -14.19 8.09
CA ILE A 92 1.97 -13.55 8.64
C ILE A 92 2.25 -12.07 8.90
N ALA A 93 3.37 -11.77 9.57
CA ALA A 93 3.79 -10.40 9.85
C ALA A 93 3.98 -9.58 8.57
N LEU A 94 4.58 -10.17 7.54
CA LEU A 94 4.82 -9.51 6.26
C LEU A 94 3.51 -9.18 5.52
N LYS A 95 2.53 -10.09 5.55
CA LYS A 95 1.19 -9.85 5.01
C LYS A 95 0.49 -8.74 5.78
N MET A 96 0.52 -8.79 7.10
CA MET A 96 -0.11 -7.79 7.96
C MET A 96 0.50 -6.41 7.73
N TRP A 97 1.82 -6.31 7.67
CA TRP A 97 2.53 -5.08 7.34
C TRP A 97 2.12 -4.53 5.97
N GLY A 98 1.99 -5.38 4.94
CA GLY A 98 1.53 -4.96 3.62
C GLY A 98 0.13 -4.32 3.64
N PHE A 99 -0.81 -4.91 4.39
CA PHE A 99 -2.14 -4.32 4.58
C PHE A 99 -2.08 -3.00 5.36
N HIS A 100 -1.25 -2.92 6.40
CA HIS A 100 -1.07 -1.68 7.16
C HIS A 100 -0.47 -0.56 6.31
N GLU A 101 0.52 -0.84 5.47
CA GLU A 101 1.11 0.17 4.59
C GLU A 101 0.09 0.65 3.53
N MET A 102 -0.74 -0.26 3.01
CA MET A 102 -1.84 0.13 2.12
C MET A 102 -2.85 1.04 2.81
N ASN A 103 -3.26 0.69 4.04
CA ASN A 103 -4.17 1.51 4.84
C ASN A 103 -3.57 2.89 5.15
N ARG A 104 -2.29 2.93 5.54
CA ARG A 104 -1.54 4.15 5.79
C ARG A 104 -1.52 5.07 4.56
N GLN A 105 -1.32 4.51 3.38
CA GLN A 105 -1.36 5.30 2.14
C GLN A 105 -2.78 5.79 1.80
N SER A 106 -3.83 5.03 2.13
CA SER A 106 -5.21 5.52 1.96
C SER A 106 -5.50 6.71 2.88
N LEU A 107 -5.16 6.57 4.16
CA LEU A 107 -5.34 7.64 5.16
C LEU A 107 -4.60 8.92 4.75
N LEU A 108 -3.37 8.82 4.24
CA LEU A 108 -2.61 9.98 3.76
C LEU A 108 -3.30 10.70 2.59
N ARG A 109 -3.98 9.97 1.69
CA ARG A 109 -4.74 10.60 0.59
C ARG A 109 -5.99 11.31 1.11
N GLU A 110 -6.68 10.71 2.07
CA GLU A 110 -7.86 11.30 2.70
C GLU A 110 -7.50 12.57 3.49
N ILE A 111 -6.41 12.56 4.26
CA ILE A 111 -5.92 13.76 4.96
C ILE A 111 -5.61 14.90 3.99
N LYS A 112 -4.92 14.62 2.87
CA LYS A 112 -4.64 15.65 1.85
C LYS A 112 -5.92 16.19 1.22
N ARG A 113 -6.93 15.34 1.00
CA ARG A 113 -8.23 15.76 0.48
C ARG A 113 -8.93 16.69 1.48
N LEU A 114 -8.88 16.38 2.78
CA LEU A 114 -9.42 17.25 3.83
C LEU A 114 -8.69 18.60 3.88
N GLN A 115 -7.35 18.60 3.79
CA GLN A 115 -6.56 19.84 3.75
C GLN A 115 -7.00 20.76 2.61
N LEU A 116 -7.15 20.22 1.39
CA LEU A 116 -7.62 20.97 0.22
C LEU A 116 -9.06 21.50 0.41
N MET A 117 -9.93 20.74 1.06
CA MET A 117 -11.30 21.19 1.36
C MET A 117 -11.29 22.34 2.36
N THR A 118 -10.45 22.27 3.40
CA THR A 118 -10.31 23.34 4.39
C THR A 118 -9.72 24.61 3.76
N GLU A 119 -8.70 24.50 2.92
CA GLU A 119 -8.13 25.65 2.18
C GLU A 119 -9.20 26.33 1.30
N ARG A 120 -9.99 25.55 0.54
CA ARG A 120 -11.08 26.09 -0.29
C ARG A 120 -12.19 26.77 0.52
N LEU A 121 -12.46 26.32 1.74
CA LEU A 121 -13.43 26.95 2.63
C LEU A 121 -12.90 28.29 3.16
N GLY A 122 -11.61 28.35 3.51
CA GLY A 122 -10.96 29.60 3.92
C GLY A 122 -10.93 30.66 2.81
N ASP A 123 -10.64 30.26 1.57
CA ASP A 123 -10.67 31.15 0.40
C ASP A 123 -12.08 31.69 0.10
N ARG A 124 -13.13 30.89 0.34
CA ARG A 124 -14.52 31.33 0.17
C ARG A 124 -14.96 32.35 1.22
N ASP A 125 -14.59 32.12 2.48
CA ASP A 125 -14.90 33.05 3.58
C ASP A 125 -14.21 34.41 3.38
N GLN A 126 -13.00 34.43 2.82
CA GLN A 126 -12.31 35.67 2.42
C GLN A 126 -12.96 36.36 1.20
N ALA A 127 -13.60 35.61 0.30
CA ALA A 127 -14.26 36.16 -0.89
C ALA A 127 -15.66 36.73 -0.60
N ASP A 128 -16.37 36.20 0.41
CA ASP A 128 -17.70 36.66 0.83
C ASP A 128 -17.65 37.76 1.92
N GLY A 129 -16.46 38.03 2.47
CA GLY A 129 -16.19 39.03 3.53
C GLY A 129 -15.78 40.44 3.05
N VAL A 130 -15.96 40.78 1.78
CA VAL A 130 -15.76 42.14 1.19
C VAL A 130 -17.02 42.55 0.43
#